data_AF-A0A0F6WAD7-F1
#
_entry.id   AF-A0A0F6WAD7-F1
#
_cell.length_a   1.000
_cell.length_b   1.000
_cell.length_c   1.000
_cell.angle_alpha   90.00
_cell.angle_beta   90.00
_cell.angle_gamma   90.00
#
_symmetry.space_group_name_H-M   'P 1'
#
loop_
_entity.id
_entity.type
_entity.pdbx_description
1 polymer ?
#
loop_
_entity_poly.entity_id
_entity_poly.type
_entity_poly.pdbx_seq_one_letter_code
_entity_poly.pdbx_strand_id
1 'polypeptide(L)' 'MKGTIRKLGIEGGVWALVTDEGDTIELIEAPAELCQNGRRAEVELEREGADVTIGMTGAAGRVRSHKML' A
#
# COMPACT_ATOMS: atom_id res chain seq x y z
N MET A 1 6.17 -4.63 7.13
CA MET A 1 6.17 -3.18 7.40
C MET A 1 4.85 -2.81 8.04
N LYS A 2 4.83 -1.84 8.96
CA LYS A 2 3.61 -1.39 9.65
C LYS A 2 3.26 0.02 9.23
N GLY A 3 1.99 0.35 9.24
CA GLY A 3 1.55 1.69 8.86
C GLY A 3 0.04 1.85 8.77
N THR A 4 -0.34 2.93 8.10
CA THR A 4 -1.74 3.31 7.88
C THR A 4 -2.08 3.20 6.40
N ILE A 5 -3.19 2.53 6.09
CA ILE A 5 -3.70 2.44 4.72
C ILE A 5 -4.34 3.76 4.32
N ARG A 6 -3.98 4.24 3.13
CA ARG A 6 -4.53 5.46 2.54
C ARG A 6 -5.00 5.18 1.12
N LYS A 7 -6.11 5.80 0.74
CA LYS A 7 -6.48 5.97 -0.66
C LYS A 7 -5.80 7.23 -1.18
N LEU A 8 -5.01 7.10 -2.24
CA LEU A 8 -4.33 8.22 -2.89
C LEU A 8 -4.93 8.47 -4.27
N GLY A 9 -5.10 9.75 -4.64
CA GLY A 9 -5.74 10.15 -5.90
C GLY A 9 -7.28 10.26 -5.81
N ILE A 10 -7.85 11.01 -6.75
CA ILE A 10 -9.30 11.16 -6.96
C ILE A 10 -9.78 10.15 -8.00
N GLU A 11 -11.07 9.77 -7.94
CA GLU A 11 -11.77 8.89 -8.92
C GLU A 11 -10.98 7.66 -9.41
N GLY A 12 -10.87 6.62 -8.58
CA GLY A 12 -10.23 5.35 -8.99
C GLY A 12 -8.73 5.27 -8.72
N GLY A 13 -8.20 6.16 -7.86
CA GLY A 13 -6.79 6.16 -7.46
C GLY A 13 -6.28 4.88 -6.79
N VAL A 14 -5.09 4.91 -6.20
CA VAL A 14 -4.41 3.72 -5.68
C VAL A 14 -4.59 3.54 -4.19
N TRP A 15 -4.37 2.33 -3.71
CA TRP A 15 -4.23 2.06 -2.28
C TRP A 15 -2.76 2.04 -1.92
N ALA A 16 -2.40 2.64 -0.79
CA ALA A 16 -1.04 2.74 -0.33
C ALA A 16 -0.93 2.46 1.17
N LEU A 17 0.22 1.94 1.58
CA LEU A 17 0.66 1.93 2.97
C LEU A 17 1.54 3.15 3.21
N VAL A 18 1.12 4.05 4.10
CA VAL A 18 2.01 5.04 4.70
C VAL A 18 2.62 4.38 5.94
N THR A 19 3.89 4.02 5.83
CA THR A 19 4.61 3.29 6.88
C THR A 19 4.83 4.17 8.11
N ASP A 20 5.02 3.54 9.27
CA ASP A 20 5.34 4.26 10.52
C ASP A 20 6.69 5.01 10.40
N GLU A 21 7.57 4.60 9.49
CA GLU A 21 8.84 5.25 9.15
C GLU A 21 8.68 6.45 8.19
N GLY A 22 7.48 6.66 7.61
CA GLY A 22 7.15 7.80 6.75
C GLY A 22 7.17 7.51 5.25
N ASP A 23 7.60 6.31 4.82
CA ASP A 23 7.54 5.91 3.41
C ASP A 23 6.10 5.70 2.95
N THR A 24 5.80 6.10 1.71
CA THR A 24 4.53 5.81 1.05
C THR A 24 4.74 4.77 -0.05
N ILE A 25 4.06 3.64 0.07
CA ILE A 25 4.22 2.51 -0.84
C ILE A 25 2.87 2.15 -1.44
N GLU A 26 2.78 2.16 -2.77
CA GLU A 26 1.59 1.67 -3.48
C GLU A 26 1.43 0.16 -3.29
N LEU A 27 0.22 -0.26 -2.97
CA LEU A 27 -0.17 -1.66 -2.78
C LEU A 27 -0.80 -2.19 -4.06
N ILE A 28 -0.02 -2.92 -4.85
CA ILE A 28 -0.51 -3.59 -6.05
C ILE A 28 -1.42 -4.75 -5.63
N GLU A 29 -2.60 -4.84 -6.25
CA GLU A 29 -3.61 -5.86 -5.98
C GLU A 29 -3.96 -5.97 -4.48
N ALA A 30 -4.09 -4.81 -3.82
CA ALA A 30 -4.47 -4.75 -2.41
C ALA A 30 -5.75 -5.57 -2.13
N PRO A 31 -5.70 -6.52 -1.18
CA PRO A 31 -6.89 -7.24 -0.71
C PRO A 31 -7.97 -6.28 -0.22
N ALA A 32 -9.25 -6.63 -0.41
CA ALA A 32 -10.38 -5.78 -0.02
C ALA A 32 -10.37 -5.35 1.46
N GLU A 33 -9.78 -6.16 2.33
CA GLU A 33 -9.61 -5.89 3.76
C GLU A 33 -8.66 -4.72 4.04
N LEU A 34 -7.65 -4.54 3.20
CA LEU A 34 -6.72 -3.40 3.24
C LEU A 34 -7.33 -2.16 2.60
N CYS A 35 -8.31 -2.29 1.71
CA CYS A 35 -8.94 -1.18 0.98
C CYS A 35 -9.87 -0.31 1.85
N GLN A 36 -9.40 0.12 3.01
CA GLN A 36 -10.11 0.96 3.98
C GLN A 36 -9.19 2.08 4.46
N ASN A 37 -9.56 3.32 4.15
CA ASN A 37 -8.75 4.48 4.48
C ASN A 37 -8.68 4.69 6.00
N GLY A 38 -7.48 4.95 6.52
CA GLY A 38 -7.20 5.17 7.94
C GLY A 38 -6.97 3.88 8.75
N ARG A 39 -7.07 2.70 8.13
CA ARG A 39 -6.88 1.42 8.84
C ARG A 39 -5.40 1.15 9.10
N ARG A 40 -5.06 0.63 10.27
CA ARG A 40 -3.69 0.19 10.58
C ARG A 40 -3.48 -1.26 10.17
N ALA A 41 -2.32 -1.54 9.61
CA ALA A 41 -1.95 -2.87 9.14
C ALA A 41 -0.44 -3.12 9.23
N GLU A 42 -0.10 -4.39 9.34
CA GLU A 42 1.21 -4.92 8.99
C GLU A 42 1.10 -5.63 7.64
N VAL A 43 2.02 -5.33 6.72
CA VAL A 43 2.02 -5.83 5.35
C VAL A 43 3.41 -6.33 4.94
N GLU A 44 3.46 -7.49 4.30
CA GLU A 44 4.63 -8.02 3.61
C GLU A 44 4.42 -7.87 2.09
N LEU A 45 5.41 -7.30 1.40
CA LEU A 45 5.34 -7.02 -0.02
C LEU A 45 6.37 -7.83 -0.80
N GLU A 46 5.96 -8.28 -1.98
CA GLU A 46 6.86 -8.72 -3.05
C GLU A 46 7.14 -7.54 -3.98
N ARG A 47 8.43 -7.25 -4.22
CA ARG A 47 8.88 -6.05 -4.97
C ARG A 47 9.50 -6.37 -6.33
N GLU A 48 9.70 -7.63 -6.66
CA GLU A 48 10.31 -8.02 -7.94
C GLU A 48 9.41 -7.58 -9.11
N GLY A 49 9.94 -6.73 -10.00
CA GLY A 49 9.21 -6.19 -11.15
C GLY A 49 8.16 -5.12 -10.81
N ALA A 50 8.07 -4.66 -9.56
CA ALA A 50 7.11 -3.66 -9.08
C ALA A 50 7.73 -2.25 -8.91
N ASP A 51 8.84 -1.97 -9.60
CA ASP A 51 9.66 -0.76 -9.39
C ASP A 51 9.05 0.54 -9.95
N VAL A 52 7.94 0.46 -10.70
CA VAL A 52 7.33 1.64 -11.33
C VAL A 52 5.82 1.68 -11.07
N THR A 53 5.39 2.72 -10.35
CA THR A 53 3.98 2.98 -10.05
C THR A 53 3.32 3.82 -11.12
N ILE A 54 2.05 3.55 -11.41
CA ILE A 54 1.20 4.46 -12.20
C ILE A 54 0.90 5.75 -11.37
N GLY A 55 1.01 5.68 -10.03
CA GLY A 55 0.59 6.73 -9.09
C GLY A 55 1.64 7.72 -8.58
N MET A 56 2.86 7.79 -9.14
CA MET A 56 3.92 8.75 -8.74
C MET A 56 4.47 8.64 -7.30
N THR A 57 4.17 7.59 -6.52
CA THR A 57 4.71 7.41 -5.15
C THR A 57 6.16 6.94 -5.13
N GLY A 58 6.72 6.53 -6.28
CA GLY A 58 8.12 6.10 -6.41
C GLY A 58 8.42 4.68 -5.91
N ALA A 59 7.58 4.11 -5.03
CA ALA A 59 7.68 2.73 -4.55
C ALA A 59 6.34 2.00 -4.65
N ALA A 60 6.37 0.75 -5.13
CA ALA A 60 5.25 -0.18 -5.17
C ALA A 60 5.65 -1.58 -4.68
N GLY A 61 4.65 -2.38 -4.31
CA GLY A 61 4.82 -3.81 -4.14
C GLY A 61 3.49 -4.55 -4.15
N ARG A 62 3.50 -5.80 -4.60
CA ARG A 62 2.33 -6.69 -4.52
C ARG A 62 2.20 -7.23 -3.10
N VAL A 63 0.98 -7.23 -2.57
CA VAL A 63 0.72 -7.72 -1.21
C VAL A 63 0.87 -9.24 -1.18
N ARG A 64 1.82 -9.73 -0.37
CA ARG A 64 2.03 -11.18 -0.15
C ARG A 64 1.28 -11.67 1.09
N SER A 65 1.34 -10.90 2.17
CA SER A 65 0.63 -11.19 3.41
C SER A 65 0.28 -9.89 4.15
N HIS A 66 -0.76 -9.94 4.98
CA HIS A 66 -1.18 -8.81 5.80
C HIS A 66 -1.82 -9.24 7.11
N LYS A 67 -1.78 -8.33 8.09
CA LYS A 67 -2.44 -8.47 9.39
C LYS A 67 -2.99 -7.12 9.83
N MET A 68 -4.24 -7.09 10.27
CA MET A 68 -4.87 -5.88 10.82
C MET A 68 -4.37 -5.62 12.24
N LEU A 69 -4.17 -4.35 12.58
CA LEU A 69 -3.68 -3.90 13.89
C LEU A 69 -4.73 -3.10 14.66
#